data_AF-A0AAN7R712-F1
#
_entry.id   AF-A0AAN7R712-F1
#
_cell.length_a   1.000
_cell.length_b   1.000
_cell.length_c   1.000
_cell.angle_alpha   90.00
_cell.angle_beta   90.00
_cell.angle_gamma   90.00
#
_symmetry.space_group_name_H-M   'P 1'
#
loop_
_entity.id
_entity.type
_entity.pdbx_description
1 polymer ?
#
loop_
_entity_poly.entity_id
_entity_poly.type
_entity_poly.pdbx_seq_one_letter_code
_entity_poly.pdbx_strand_id
1 'polypeptide(L)'
;MQAKIGDFGLSRVFTTDTDSHILTRSAGTPGYLDLEFHMYESLNTKSDVYSLGIILLELITGHPAIIRGVRGSNHIVDWVTP
;
A
#
# COMPACT_ATOMS: atom_id res chain seq x y z
N MET A 1 15.12 -17.79 -9.94
CA MET A 1 13.85 -17.64 -9.18
C MET A 1 12.97 -16.64 -9.92
N GLN A 2 11.65 -16.85 -9.99
CA GLN A 2 10.70 -15.95 -10.66
C GLN A 2 9.65 -15.49 -9.65
N ALA A 3 9.50 -14.18 -9.48
CA ALA A 3 8.47 -13.60 -8.62
C ALA A 3 7.07 -13.79 -9.26
N LYS A 4 6.06 -14.04 -8.42
CA LYS A 4 4.65 -14.18 -8.80
C LYS A 4 3.79 -13.47 -7.76
N ILE A 5 2.72 -12.83 -8.21
CA ILE A 5 1.73 -12.18 -7.34
C ILE A 5 0.68 -13.21 -6.92
N GLY A 6 0.25 -13.16 -5.66
CA GLY A 6 -0.80 -14.02 -5.10
C GLY A 6 -1.70 -13.23 -4.15
N ASP A 7 -2.61 -13.94 -3.46
CA ASP A 7 -3.60 -13.37 -2.54
C ASP A 7 -4.56 -12.35 -3.16
N PHE A 8 -5.45 -12.86 -4.02
CA PHE A 8 -6.48 -12.06 -4.69
C PHE A 8 -7.77 -11.91 -3.87
N GLY A 9 -7.77 -12.25 -2.57
CA GLY A 9 -8.98 -12.28 -1.73
C GLY A 9 -9.63 -10.92 -1.50
N LEU A 10 -8.85 -9.84 -1.66
CA LEU A 10 -9.31 -8.45 -1.61
C LEU A 10 -9.26 -7.74 -2.98
N SER A 11 -8.88 -8.44 -4.05
CA SER A 11 -8.78 -7.85 -5.38
C SER A 11 -10.15 -7.45 -5.90
N ARG A 12 -10.19 -6.34 -6.64
CA ARG A 12 -11.40 -5.83 -7.29
C ARG A 12 -11.22 -5.69 -8.78
N VAL A 13 -12.29 -6.00 -9.51
CA VAL A 13 -12.40 -5.79 -10.95
C VAL A 13 -13.25 -4.54 -11.16
N PHE A 14 -12.68 -3.54 -11.82
CA PHE A 14 -13.41 -2.35 -12.24
C PHE A 14 -13.99 -2.60 -13.64
N THR A 15 -15.30 -2.42 -13.80
CA THR A 15 -16.02 -2.64 -15.06
C THR A 15 -15.88 -1.47 -16.04
N THR A 16 -15.63 -0.26 -15.53
CA THR A 16 -15.38 0.95 -16.31
C THR A 16 -14.32 1.81 -15.62
N ASP A 17 -13.54 2.58 -16.38
CA ASP A 17 -12.53 3.53 -15.86
C ASP A 17 -13.17 4.67 -15.02
N THR A 18 -14.49 4.83 -15.16
CA THR A 18 -15.34 5.79 -14.44
C THR A 18 -15.86 5.29 -13.09
N ASP A 19 -15.81 3.98 -12.81
CA ASP A 19 -16.19 3.40 -11.51
C ASP A 19 -15.00 3.37 -10.51
N SER A 20 -14.06 4.30 -10.66
CA SER A 20 -12.80 4.35 -9.90
C SER A 20 -12.95 4.79 -8.43
N HIS A 21 -14.17 5.14 -8.02
CA HIS A 21 -14.50 5.60 -6.67
C HIS A 21 -15.57 4.70 -6.03
N ILE A 22 -15.19 3.49 -5.63
CA ILE A 22 -16.06 2.67 -4.80
C ILE A 22 -15.70 2.90 -3.34
N LEU A 23 -16.59 3.56 -2.58
CA LEU A 23 -16.50 3.68 -1.12
C LEU A 23 -16.38 2.28 -0.52
N THR A 24 -15.26 2.01 0.14
CA THR A 24 -14.92 0.67 0.62
C THR A 24 -14.55 0.72 2.09
N ARG A 25 -15.09 -0.22 2.86
CA ARG A 25 -14.64 -0.49 4.22
C ARG A 25 -13.13 -0.73 4.21
N SER A 26 -12.37 0.02 5.00
CA SER A 26 -10.91 -0.06 5.08
C SER A 26 -10.43 -1.51 5.25
N ALA A 27 -9.70 -2.01 4.25
CA ALA A 27 -9.15 -3.36 4.21
C ALA A 27 -7.79 -3.33 3.50
N GLY A 28 -6.84 -4.12 4.01
CA GLY A 28 -5.47 -4.23 3.49
C GLY A 28 -4.45 -4.30 4.61
N THR A 29 -3.16 -4.34 4.26
CA THR A 29 -2.07 -4.50 5.22
C THR A 29 -1.53 -3.15 5.67
N PRO A 30 -1.53 -2.83 6.98
CA PRO A 30 -0.96 -1.59 7.49
C PRO A 30 0.49 -1.40 7.05
N GLY A 31 0.84 -0.19 6.60
CA GLY A 31 2.17 0.15 6.04
C GLY A 31 2.25 0.10 4.51
N TYR A 32 1.28 -0.53 3.84
CA TYR A 32 1.19 -0.55 2.38
C TYR A 32 0.01 0.27 1.86
N LEU A 33 -0.92 0.62 2.74
CA LEU A 33 -2.10 1.40 2.40
C LEU A 33 -1.72 2.83 2.02
N ASP A 34 -2.23 3.26 0.87
CA ASP A 34 -2.14 4.65 0.41
C ASP A 34 -2.78 5.60 1.43
N LEU A 35 -2.07 6.69 1.75
CA LEU A 35 -2.54 7.72 2.66
C LEU A 35 -3.78 8.45 2.09
N GLU A 36 -3.87 8.63 0.78
CA GLU A 36 -5.04 9.21 0.13
C GLU A 36 -6.24 8.25 0.16
N PHE A 37 -6.01 6.92 0.09
CA PHE A 37 -7.06 5.92 0.29
C PHE A 37 -7.67 6.01 1.70
N HIS A 38 -6.86 6.28 2.73
CA HIS A 38 -7.36 6.48 4.09
C HIS A 38 -8.29 7.70 4.23
N MET A 39 -8.11 8.73 3.41
CA MET A 39 -8.88 9.97 3.49
C MET A 39 -10.16 9.95 2.65
N TYR A 40 -10.17 9.23 1.52
CA TYR A 40 -11.28 9.27 0.55
C TYR A 40 -11.98 7.92 0.36
N GLU A 41 -11.55 6.85 1.04
CA GLU A 41 -12.07 5.47 0.95
C GLU A 41 -12.20 4.94 -0.49
N SER A 42 -11.41 5.49 -1.40
CA SER A 42 -11.51 5.27 -2.83
C SER A 42 -10.37 4.36 -3.31
N LEU A 43 -10.62 3.05 -3.40
CA LEU A 43 -9.69 2.10 -3.99
C LEU A 43 -9.60 2.34 -5.50
N ASN A 44 -8.41 2.68 -5.99
CA ASN A 44 -8.12 2.84 -7.41
C ASN A 44 -6.73 2.29 -7.74
N THR A 45 -6.38 2.26 -9.03
CA THR A 45 -5.08 1.78 -9.52
C THR A 45 -3.88 2.52 -8.91
N LYS A 46 -4.04 3.77 -8.43
CA LYS A 46 -2.95 4.51 -7.77
C LYS A 46 -2.60 3.93 -6.41
N SER A 47 -3.56 3.35 -5.68
CA SER A 47 -3.30 2.69 -4.40
C SER A 47 -2.41 1.44 -4.58
N ASP A 48 -2.57 0.71 -5.69
CA ASP A 48 -1.68 -0.41 -6.04
C ASP A 48 -0.27 0.09 -6.38
N VAL A 49 -0.16 1.23 -7.10
CA VAL A 49 1.13 1.87 -7.42
C VAL A 49 1.83 2.35 -6.14
N TYR A 50 1.11 2.93 -5.19
CA TYR A 50 1.66 3.31 -3.88
C TYR A 50 2.22 2.08 -3.14
N SER A 51 1.41 1.01 -3.05
CA SER A 51 1.80 -0.24 -2.39
C SER A 51 3.05 -0.85 -3.02
N LEU A 52 3.15 -0.83 -4.36
CA LEU A 52 4.34 -1.25 -5.09
C LEU A 52 5.55 -0.39 -4.74
N GLY A 53 5.38 0.92 -4.59
CA GLY A 53 6.43 1.84 -4.14
C GLY A 53 6.99 1.48 -2.77
N ILE A 54 6.12 1.12 -1.82
CA ILE A 54 6.54 0.62 -0.50
C ILE A 54 7.37 -0.67 -0.64
N ILE A 55 6.91 -1.64 -1.44
CA ILE A 55 7.66 -2.89 -1.69
C ILE A 55 9.06 -2.59 -2.27
N LEU A 56 9.17 -1.65 -3.21
CA LEU A 56 10.46 -1.25 -3.76
C LEU A 56 11.37 -0.64 -2.69
N LEU A 57 10.84 0.19 -1.79
CA LEU A 57 11.61 0.73 -0.67
C LEU A 57 12.08 -0.38 0.29
N GLU A 58 11.22 -1.36 0.62
CA GLU A 58 11.62 -2.49 1.45
C GLU A 58 12.76 -3.30 0.81
N LEU A 59 12.66 -3.56 -0.51
CA LEU A 59 13.69 -4.30 -1.24
C LEU A 59 15.03 -3.56 -1.32
N ILE A 60 15.01 -2.25 -1.52
CA ILE A 60 16.24 -1.43 -1.66
C ILE A 60 16.90 -1.20 -0.30
N THR A 61 16.10 -0.93 0.74
CA THR A 61 16.62 -0.55 2.07
C THR A 61 16.82 -1.74 3.00
N GLY A 62 16.18 -2.88 2.74
CA GLY A 62 16.14 -4.03 3.64
C GLY A 62 15.31 -3.81 4.91
N HIS A 63 14.57 -2.69 5.02
CA HIS A 63 13.72 -2.38 6.17
C HIS A 63 12.27 -2.78 5.90
N PRO A 64 11.50 -3.16 6.93
CA PRO A 64 10.07 -3.39 6.79
C PRO A 64 9.31 -2.07 6.56
N ALA A 65 8.14 -2.14 5.94
CA ALA A 65 7.25 -0.99 5.71
C ALA A 65 6.93 -0.21 6.99
N ILE A 66 6.82 -0.91 8.13
CA ILE A 66 6.71 -0.33 9.47
C ILE A 66 7.94 -0.75 10.29
N ILE A 67 8.82 0.21 10.57
CA ILE A 67 10.04 0.02 11.35
C ILE A 67 9.71 0.15 12.83
N ARG A 68 9.76 -0.95 13.57
CA ARG A 68 9.48 -0.98 15.01
C ARG A 68 10.75 -0.66 15.81
N GLY A 69 10.70 0.42 16.58
CA GLY A 69 11.77 0.82 17.50
C GLY A 69 11.30 0.88 18.96
N VAL A 70 12.26 1.13 19.86
CA VAL A 70 12.00 1.21 21.31
C VAL A 70 11.03 2.35 21.68
N ARG A 71 11.00 3.43 20.89
CA ARG A 71 10.17 4.62 21.15
C ARG A 71 8.83 4.64 20.39
N GLY A 72 8.55 3.64 19.56
CA GLY A 72 7.40 3.62 18.69
C GLY A 72 7.69 2.97 17.34
N SER A 73 6.69 3.00 16.46
CA SER A 73 6.81 2.49 15.09
C SER A 73 6.81 3.66 14.11
N ASN A 74 7.73 3.66 13.16
CA ASN A 74 7.83 4.67 12.10
C ASN A 74 7.50 4.04 10.75
N HIS A 75 6.85 4.80 9.86
CA HIS A 75 6.67 4.34 8.49
C HIS A 75 7.98 4.44 7.72
N ILE A 76 8.24 3.52 6.79
CA ILE A 76 9.47 3.53 5.98
C ILE A 76 9.63 4.82 5.17
N VAL A 77 8.52 5.43 4.75
CA VAL A 77 8.50 6.72 4.04
C VAL A 77 9.07 7.84 4.92
N ASP A 78 8.69 7.88 6.19
CA ASP A 78 9.21 8.89 7.14
C ASP A 78 10.70 8.71 7.40
N TRP A 79 11.21 7.48 7.24
CA TRP A 79 12.63 7.17 7.41
C TRP A 79 13.48 7.59 6.20
N VAL A 80 12.94 7.46 4.97
CA VAL A 80 13.67 7.86 3.74
C VAL A 80 13.50 9.34 3.39
N THR A 81 12.51 10.02 3.98
CA THR A 81 12.26 11.43 3.73
C THR A 81 13.29 12.28 4.50
N PRO A 82 14.02 13.20 3.83
CA PRO A 82 15.04 14.04 4.46
C PRO A 82 14.53 14.96 5.57
#